data_AF-A0A9E2XXT7-F1
#
_entry.id   AF-A0A9E2XXT7-F1
#
_cell.length_a   1.000
_cell.length_b   1.000
_cell.length_c   1.000
_cell.angle_alpha   90.00
_cell.angle_beta   90.00
_cell.angle_gamma   90.00
#
_symmetry.space_group_name_H-M   'P 1'
#
loop_
_entity.id
_entity.type
_entity.pdbx_description
1 polymer ?
#
loop_
_entity_poly.entity_id
_entity_poly.type
_entity_poly.pdbx_seq_one_letter_code
_entity_poly.pdbx_strand_id
1 'polypeptide(L)'
;MALTLRQITIFASLSCIALLAFALGWWEGDDGNHRAATPPSRPEWLLPKLIASDVPTYAQILAQKSPFGAPATNPVPAGPRTAPGNTTAVDWRVGGIVMTGTSGHLIILIRRPGENATHSEIRHPGEELPDGSIVRIVEPTNVTIERQGASVSIKMFAQN
;
A
#
# COMPACT_ATOMS: atom_id res chain seq x y z
N MET A 1 2.14 62.34 -22.15
CA MET A 1 2.00 61.27 -23.17
C MET A 1 0.56 60.80 -23.14
N ALA A 2 -0.27 61.21 -24.10
CA ALA A 2 -1.67 60.83 -24.14
C ALA A 2 -1.81 59.45 -24.79
N LEU A 3 -2.45 58.50 -24.10
CA LEU A 3 -2.78 57.20 -24.69
C LEU A 3 -3.73 57.41 -25.87
N THR A 4 -3.40 56.79 -27.00
CA THR A 4 -4.26 56.85 -28.19
C THR A 4 -5.50 55.97 -27.97
N LEU A 5 -6.64 56.36 -28.54
CA LEU A 5 -7.93 55.67 -28.40
C LEU A 5 -7.83 54.15 -28.63
N ARG A 6 -6.96 53.73 -29.56
CA ARG A 6 -6.66 52.33 -29.89
C ARG A 6 -6.00 51.55 -28.74
N GLN A 7 -5.13 52.18 -27.97
CA GLN A 7 -4.48 51.53 -26.82
C GLN A 7 -5.50 51.28 -25.70
N ILE A 8 -6.41 52.24 -25.48
CA ILE A 8 -7.49 52.10 -24.50
C ILE A 8 -8.41 50.92 -24.87
N THR A 9 -8.73 50.74 -26.16
CA THR A 9 -9.58 49.63 -26.62
C THR A 9 -8.92 48.27 -26.40
N ILE A 10 -7.61 48.17 -26.67
CA ILE A 10 -6.85 46.92 -26.47
C ILE A 10 -6.82 46.55 -24.98
N PHE A 11 -6.47 47.48 -24.10
CA PHE A 11 -6.44 47.23 -22.66
C PHE A 11 -7.82 46.86 -22.12
N ALA A 12 -8.88 47.56 -22.55
CA ALA A 12 -10.25 47.23 -22.15
C ALA A 12 -10.66 45.81 -22.60
N SER A 13 -10.29 45.41 -23.82
CA SER A 13 -10.61 44.06 -24.33
C SER A 13 -9.87 42.95 -23.57
N LEU A 14 -8.58 43.15 -23.26
CA LEU A 14 -7.77 42.20 -22.50
C LEU A 14 -8.28 42.05 -21.05
N SER A 15 -8.63 43.16 -20.40
CA SER A 15 -9.22 43.13 -19.05
C SER A 15 -10.58 42.43 -19.05
N CYS A 16 -11.40 42.63 -20.08
CA CYS A 16 -12.70 41.97 -20.20
C CYS A 16 -12.55 40.44 -20.39
N ILE A 17 -11.60 40.01 -21.21
CA ILE A 17 -11.30 38.57 -21.41
C ILE A 17 -10.80 37.94 -20.11
N ALA A 18 -9.90 38.62 -19.38
CA ALA A 18 -9.40 38.12 -18.10
C ALA A 18 -10.50 38.01 -17.03
N LEU A 19 -11.41 38.98 -16.97
CA LEU A 19 -12.57 38.93 -16.06
C LEU A 19 -13.55 37.81 -16.44
N LEU A 20 -13.79 37.59 -17.73
CA LEU A 20 -14.64 36.48 -18.22
C LEU A 20 -14.03 35.12 -17.92
N ALA A 21 -12.72 34.94 -18.14
CA ALA A 21 -12.03 33.70 -17.83
C ALA A 21 -12.03 33.38 -16.33
N PHE A 22 -11.88 34.41 -15.48
CA PHE A 22 -11.96 34.26 -14.03
C PHE A 22 -13.37 33.93 -13.56
N ALA A 23 -14.40 34.60 -14.10
CA ALA A 23 -15.80 34.34 -13.74
C ALA A 23 -16.27 32.94 -14.18
N LEU A 24 -15.87 32.48 -15.37
CA LEU A 24 -16.21 31.14 -15.86
C LEU A 24 -15.40 30.06 -15.14
N GLY A 25 -14.11 30.29 -14.89
CA GLY A 25 -13.27 29.36 -14.14
C GLY A 25 -13.67 29.18 -12.68
N TRP A 26 -14.36 30.16 -12.08
CA TRP A 26 -14.92 30.06 -10.73
C TRP A 26 -16.30 29.38 -10.68
N TRP A 27 -17.00 29.28 -11.82
CA TRP A 27 -18.30 28.62 -11.92
C TRP A 27 -18.15 27.11 -12.18
N GLU A 28 -17.04 26.67 -12.77
CA GLU A 28 -16.71 25.26 -13.03
C GLU A 28 -16.21 24.54 -11.76
N GLY A 29 -16.95 24.67 -10.66
CA GLY A 29 -16.50 24.25 -9.34
C GLY A 29 -17.62 24.03 -8.31
N ASP A 30 -18.82 23.64 -8.72
CA ASP A 30 -19.78 22.99 -7.81
C ASP A 30 -20.86 22.20 -8.57
N ASP A 31 -20.46 21.26 -9.43
CA ASP A 31 -21.35 20.14 -9.77
C ASP A 31 -21.27 19.10 -8.63
N GLY A 32 -21.65 19.53 -7.43
CA GLY A 32 -21.88 18.72 -6.25
C GLY A 32 -23.11 17.83 -6.42
N ASN A 33 -23.19 17.03 -7.49
CA ASN A 33 -24.15 15.93 -7.59
C ASN A 33 -23.63 14.69 -6.85
N HIS A 34 -23.17 14.87 -5.61
CA HIS A 34 -23.04 13.79 -4.65
C HIS A 34 -24.39 13.57 -3.98
N ARG A 35 -25.38 13.13 -4.76
CA ARG A 35 -26.53 12.44 -4.18
C ARG A 35 -25.96 11.17 -3.56
N ALA A 36 -25.63 11.21 -2.28
CA ALA A 36 -25.21 10.05 -1.51
C ALA A 36 -26.31 9.00 -1.71
N ALA A 37 -25.99 7.95 -2.48
CA ALA A 37 -26.84 6.79 -2.58
C ALA A 37 -27.08 6.33 -1.14
N THR A 38 -28.34 6.27 -0.73
CA THR A 38 -28.71 5.72 0.58
C THR A 38 -28.03 4.36 0.70
N PRO A 39 -27.13 4.15 1.68
CA PRO A 39 -26.46 2.87 1.79
C PRO A 39 -27.54 1.80 1.97
N PRO A 40 -27.48 0.67 1.23
CA PRO A 40 -28.41 -0.42 1.46
C PRO A 40 -28.34 -0.77 2.96
N SER A 41 -29.52 -0.95 3.57
CA SER A 41 -29.63 -1.35 4.98
C SER A 41 -28.64 -2.49 5.23
N ARG A 42 -27.62 -2.23 6.06
CA ARG A 42 -26.61 -3.24 6.39
C ARG A 42 -27.36 -4.48 6.87
N PRO A 43 -27.05 -5.69 6.36
CA PRO A 43 -27.64 -6.90 6.92
C PRO A 43 -27.32 -6.90 8.41
N GLU A 44 -28.37 -6.82 9.21
CA GLU A 44 -28.27 -6.88 10.67
C GLU A 44 -27.54 -8.18 11.02
N TRP A 45 -26.48 -8.07 11.81
CA TRP A 45 -25.70 -9.22 12.24
C TRP A 45 -26.60 -10.10 13.10
N LEU A 46 -27.25 -11.08 12.48
CA LEU A 46 -28.08 -12.04 13.20
C LEU A 46 -27.16 -12.90 14.05
N LEU A 47 -27.40 -12.92 15.37
CA LEU A 47 -26.70 -13.83 16.26
C LEU A 47 -26.89 -15.27 15.72
N PRO A 48 -25.81 -16.04 15.56
CA PRO A 48 -25.93 -17.44 15.16
C PRO A 48 -26.83 -18.16 16.15
N LYS A 49 -27.87 -18.83 15.65
CA LYS A 49 -28.77 -19.64 16.48
C LYS A 49 -27.92 -20.68 17.21
N LEU A 50 -28.01 -20.72 18.55
CA LEU A 50 -27.25 -21.66 19.36
C LEU A 50 -27.69 -23.09 18.99
N ILE A 51 -26.83 -23.80 18.25
CA ILE A 51 -27.03 -25.21 17.93
C ILE A 51 -26.62 -26.01 19.18
N ALA A 52 -27.50 -26.89 19.64
CA ALA A 52 -27.21 -27.78 20.77
C ALA A 52 -25.93 -28.58 20.46
N SER A 53 -24.94 -28.51 21.35
CA SER A 53 -23.63 -29.12 21.13
C SER A 53 -23.73 -30.64 21.17
N ASP A 54 -23.65 -31.28 20.01
CA ASP A 54 -23.51 -32.73 19.91
C ASP A 54 -22.04 -33.15 20.10
N VAL A 55 -21.62 -33.17 21.36
CA VAL A 55 -20.24 -33.46 21.81
C VAL A 55 -19.60 -34.68 21.12
N PRO A 56 -20.25 -35.85 20.97
CA PRO A 56 -19.63 -37.00 20.30
C PRO A 56 -19.35 -36.76 18.82
N THR A 57 -20.23 -36.04 18.11
CA THR A 57 -20.04 -35.69 16.70
C THR A 57 -18.88 -34.71 16.52
N TYR A 58 -18.78 -33.69 17.39
CA TYR A 58 -17.65 -32.76 17.35
C TYR A 58 -16.32 -33.42 17.72
N ALA A 59 -16.32 -34.38 18.65
CA ALA A 59 -15.13 -35.16 18.98
C ALA A 59 -14.63 -36.00 17.79
N GLN A 60 -15.54 -36.58 16.99
CA GLN A 60 -15.17 -37.28 15.75
C GLN A 60 -14.58 -36.34 14.70
N ILE A 61 -15.14 -35.14 14.53
CA ILE A 61 -14.60 -34.14 13.58
C ILE A 61 -13.18 -33.72 13.99
N LEU A 62 -12.95 -33.51 15.30
CA LEU A 62 -11.62 -33.18 15.82
C LEU A 62 -10.64 -34.36 15.68
N ALA A 63 -11.09 -35.60 15.85
CA ALA A 63 -10.26 -36.78 15.66
C ALA A 63 -9.88 -37.01 14.19
N GLN A 64 -10.74 -36.63 13.24
CA GLN A 64 -10.47 -36.77 11.80
C GLN A 64 -9.53 -35.68 11.25
N LYS A 65 -9.37 -34.56 11.96
CA LYS A 65 -8.60 -33.41 11.47
C LYS A 65 -7.39 -33.18 12.36
N SER A 66 -6.21 -33.56 11.87
CA SER A 66 -4.96 -33.26 12.56
C SER A 66 -4.86 -31.76 12.86
N PRO A 67 -4.48 -31.37 14.10
CA PRO A 67 -4.34 -29.96 14.45
C PRO A 67 -3.24 -29.31 13.59
N PHE A 68 -3.40 -28.02 13.30
CA PHE A 68 -2.39 -27.26 12.56
C PHE A 68 -1.04 -27.39 13.27
N GLY A 69 -0.04 -27.92 12.56
CA GLY A 69 1.31 -28.16 13.09
C GLY A 69 1.58 -29.58 13.61
N ALA A 70 0.60 -30.49 13.56
CA ALA A 70 0.88 -31.91 13.82
C ALA A 70 1.88 -32.45 12.79
N PRO A 71 2.91 -33.20 13.20
CA PRO A 71 3.88 -33.76 12.29
C PRO A 71 3.15 -34.73 11.34
N ALA A 72 3.10 -34.39 10.05
CA ALA A 72 2.58 -35.30 9.05
C ALA A 72 3.42 -36.57 9.06
N THR A 73 2.77 -37.74 9.01
CA THR A 73 3.39 -39.07 8.94
C THR A 73 4.25 -39.26 7.68
N ASN A 74 4.17 -38.34 6.72
CA ASN A 74 5.14 -38.18 5.65
C ASN A 74 6.00 -36.94 5.94
N PRO A 75 7.23 -37.10 6.45
CA PRO A 75 8.14 -35.98 6.56
C PRO A 75 8.46 -35.51 5.14
N VAL A 76 7.86 -34.39 4.74
CA VAL A 76 8.40 -33.59 3.64
C VAL A 76 9.86 -33.35 4.00
N PRO A 77 10.83 -33.60 3.10
CA PRO A 77 12.22 -33.31 3.37
C PRO A 77 12.29 -31.87 3.83
N ALA A 78 12.67 -31.66 5.09
CA ALA A 78 13.03 -30.35 5.55
C ALA A 78 14.28 -29.97 4.76
N GLY A 79 14.07 -29.27 3.63
CA GLY A 79 15.12 -28.50 2.99
C GLY A 79 15.83 -27.68 4.07
N PRO A 80 17.15 -27.45 3.92
CA PRO A 80 18.03 -27.05 5.01
C PRO A 80 17.35 -26.02 5.91
N ARG A 81 16.92 -26.50 7.07
CA ARG A 81 16.35 -25.64 8.10
C ARG A 81 17.53 -24.84 8.62
N THR A 82 17.72 -23.65 8.05
CA THR A 82 18.59 -22.65 8.64
C THR A 82 18.15 -22.57 10.09
N ALA A 83 19.05 -22.94 11.00
CA ALA A 83 18.83 -22.76 12.42
C ALA A 83 18.32 -21.33 12.65
N PRO A 84 17.51 -21.05 13.68
CA PRO A 84 17.31 -19.68 14.12
C PRO A 84 18.70 -19.19 14.56
N GLY A 85 19.46 -18.68 13.59
CA GLY A 85 20.70 -18.00 13.83
C GLY A 85 20.34 -16.88 14.79
N ASN A 86 21.22 -16.66 15.75
CA ASN A 86 21.20 -15.47 16.58
C ASN A 86 21.45 -14.26 15.65
N THR A 87 20.44 -13.88 14.87
CA THR A 87 20.50 -12.75 13.96
C THR A 87 20.22 -11.53 14.80
N THR A 88 21.30 -10.91 15.28
CA THR A 88 21.33 -9.48 15.61
C THR A 88 20.99 -8.60 14.40
N ALA A 89 20.89 -9.20 13.19
CA ALA A 89 20.42 -8.54 12.00
C ALA A 89 18.94 -8.16 12.12
N VAL A 90 18.66 -6.89 11.82
CA VAL A 90 17.31 -6.33 11.76
C VAL A 90 16.54 -7.03 10.63
N ASP A 91 15.43 -7.70 10.97
CA ASP A 91 14.57 -8.33 9.98
C ASP A 91 13.73 -7.24 9.29
N TRP A 92 13.79 -7.18 7.96
CA TRP A 92 13.02 -6.21 7.19
C TRP A 92 12.44 -6.86 5.94
N ARG A 93 11.28 -6.34 5.51
CA ARG A 93 10.57 -6.78 4.31
C ARG A 93 9.95 -5.61 3.58
N VAL A 94 9.65 -5.79 2.29
CA VAL A 94 8.92 -4.79 1.52
C VAL A 94 7.46 -4.75 1.98
N GLY A 95 6.98 -3.56 2.35
CA GLY A 95 5.59 -3.31 2.76
C GLY A 95 4.72 -2.79 1.63
N GLY A 96 5.29 -2.05 0.68
CA GLY A 96 4.53 -1.41 -0.38
C GLY A 96 5.38 -0.47 -1.23
N ILE A 97 4.78 0.03 -2.30
CA ILE A 97 5.34 1.09 -3.15
C ILE A 97 4.34 2.22 -3.17
N VAL A 98 4.83 3.45 -3.01
CA VAL A 98 4.03 4.67 -3.12
C VAL A 98 4.56 5.46 -4.31
N MET A 99 3.70 5.68 -5.30
CA MET A 99 4.02 6.54 -6.43
C MET A 99 3.41 7.91 -6.18
N THR A 100 4.23 8.96 -6.29
CA THR A 100 3.76 10.33 -6.48
C THR A 100 3.78 10.65 -7.98
N GLY A 101 3.28 11.82 -8.38
CA GLY A 101 3.28 12.23 -9.78
C GLY A 101 4.68 12.31 -10.42
N THR A 102 5.76 12.40 -9.61
CA THR A 102 7.12 12.59 -10.10
C THR A 102 8.15 11.60 -9.53
N SER A 103 7.81 10.81 -8.50
CA SER A 103 8.74 9.91 -7.83
C SER A 103 8.08 8.64 -7.27
N GLY A 104 8.85 7.55 -7.24
CA GLY A 104 8.49 6.31 -6.53
C GLY A 104 9.21 6.21 -5.20
N HIS A 105 8.49 5.76 -4.17
CA HIS A 105 8.99 5.55 -2.81
C HIS A 105 8.72 4.11 -2.37
N LEU A 106 9.68 3.53 -1.65
CA LEU A 106 9.57 2.18 -1.10
C LEU A 106 9.11 2.26 0.35
N ILE A 107 8.05 1.55 0.73
CA ILE A 107 7.72 1.32 2.14
C ILE A 107 8.40 0.02 2.57
N ILE A 108 9.22 0.10 3.62
CA ILE A 108 9.80 -1.07 4.27
C ILE A 108 9.18 -1.27 5.65
N LEU A 109 9.01 -2.54 6.00
CA LEU A 109 8.54 -2.98 7.31
C LEU A 109 9.73 -3.58 8.05
N ILE A 110 10.06 -3.02 9.20
CA ILE A 110 11.21 -3.37 10.02
C ILE A 110 10.74 -3.99 11.32
N ARG A 111 11.32 -5.13 11.70
CA ARG A 111 11.15 -5.75 13.01
C ARG A 111 12.51 -5.92 13.66
N ARG A 112 12.72 -5.24 14.78
CA ARG A 112 13.96 -5.37 15.55
C ARG A 112 13.93 -6.62 16.42
N PRO A 113 15.08 -7.26 16.67
CA PRO A 113 15.16 -8.38 17.62
C PRO A 113 14.64 -7.97 19.00
N GLY A 114 13.70 -8.74 19.55
CA GLY A 114 13.06 -8.44 20.84
C GLY A 114 11.83 -7.55 20.77
N GLU A 115 11.50 -6.99 19.60
CA GLU A 115 10.27 -6.21 19.41
C GLU A 115 9.14 -7.07 18.79
N ASN A 116 7.95 -6.93 19.35
CA ASN A 116 6.73 -7.54 18.81
C ASN A 116 6.02 -6.63 17.80
N ALA A 117 6.33 -5.34 17.79
CA ALA A 117 5.79 -4.39 16.84
C ALA A 117 6.62 -4.36 15.56
N THR A 118 5.95 -4.20 14.42
CA THR A 118 6.60 -3.92 13.13
C THR A 118 6.50 -2.42 12.87
N HIS A 119 7.63 -1.76 12.63
CA HIS A 119 7.68 -0.35 12.26
C HIS A 119 7.73 -0.20 10.74
N SER A 120 7.09 0.84 10.20
CA SER A 120 7.14 1.16 8.77
C SER A 120 8.01 2.38 8.52
N GLU A 121 8.96 2.28 7.61
CA GLU A 121 9.77 3.41 7.14
C GLU A 121 9.62 3.59 5.63
N ILE A 122 9.73 4.83 5.16
CA ILE A 122 9.72 5.17 3.74
C ILE A 122 11.16 5.37 3.28
N ARG A 123 11.52 4.78 2.14
CA ARG A 123 12.85 4.84 1.54
C ARG A 123 12.80 5.38 0.12
N HIS A 124 13.77 6.21 -0.21
CA HIS A 124 13.93 6.81 -1.52
C HIS A 124 15.00 6.07 -2.35
N PRO A 125 14.94 6.15 -3.69
CA PRO A 125 16.07 5.76 -4.53
C PRO A 125 17.36 6.46 -4.08
N GLY A 126 18.43 5.69 -3.90
CA GLY A 126 19.73 6.12 -3.39
C GLY A 126 19.92 5.88 -1.89
N GLU A 127 18.87 5.57 -1.13
CA GLU A 127 18.97 5.32 0.31
C GLU A 127 19.32 3.87 0.63
N GLU A 128 19.97 3.70 1.78
CA GLU A 128 20.38 2.41 2.33
C GLU A 128 19.26 1.76 3.16
N LEU A 129 19.18 0.44 3.07
CA LEU A 129 18.27 -0.43 3.79
C LEU A 129 18.93 -1.00 5.05
N PRO A 130 18.16 -1.57 5.99
CA PRO A 130 18.72 -2.09 7.24
C PRO A 130 19.78 -3.19 7.09
N ASP A 131 19.86 -3.84 5.92
CA ASP A 131 20.87 -4.83 5.58
C ASP A 131 22.08 -4.28 4.81
N GLY A 132 22.15 -2.96 4.63
CA GLY A 132 23.18 -2.26 3.87
C GLY A 132 22.97 -2.24 2.35
N SER A 133 21.85 -2.80 1.87
CA SER A 133 21.51 -2.76 0.44
C SER A 133 20.99 -1.37 0.03
N ILE A 134 21.23 -0.94 -1.20
CA ILE A 134 20.83 0.40 -1.67
C ILE A 134 19.61 0.28 -2.58
N VAL A 135 18.58 1.08 -2.34
CA VAL A 135 17.43 1.18 -3.25
C VAL A 135 17.88 1.87 -4.53
N ARG A 136 17.79 1.21 -5.68
CA ARG A 136 18.22 1.80 -6.96
C ARG A 136 17.06 2.40 -7.73
N ILE A 137 16.00 1.61 -7.96
CA ILE A 137 14.86 2.01 -8.79
C ILE A 137 13.59 1.54 -8.10
N VAL A 138 12.58 2.40 -8.05
CA VAL A 138 11.25 2.09 -7.53
C VAL A 138 10.25 2.35 -8.66
N GLU A 139 9.72 1.28 -9.22
CA GLU A 139 8.66 1.30 -10.23
C GLU A 139 7.34 0.86 -9.60
N PRO A 140 6.16 1.10 -10.20
CA PRO A 140 4.88 0.76 -9.58
C PRO A 140 4.71 -0.72 -9.18
N THR A 141 5.36 -1.63 -9.90
CA THR A 141 5.20 -3.09 -9.74
C THR A 141 6.47 -3.81 -9.32
N ASN A 142 7.61 -3.13 -9.34
CA ASN A 142 8.89 -3.74 -8.99
C ASN A 142 9.81 -2.73 -8.30
N VAL A 143 10.76 -3.26 -7.54
CA VAL A 143 11.77 -2.48 -6.85
C VAL A 143 13.11 -3.13 -7.12
N THR A 144 14.07 -2.37 -7.61
CA THR A 144 15.43 -2.83 -7.82
C THR A 144 16.31 -2.35 -6.67
N ILE A 145 16.98 -3.29 -6.03
CA ILE A 145 17.87 -3.07 -4.88
C ILE A 145 19.24 -3.59 -5.26
N GLU A 146 20.29 -2.85 -4.92
CA GLU A 146 21.66 -3.35 -5.02
C GLU A 146 22.11 -3.94 -3.70
N ARG A 147 22.45 -5.22 -3.72
CA ARG A 147 22.98 -5.95 -2.59
C ARG A 147 24.34 -6.53 -2.97
N GLN A 148 25.39 -6.11 -2.27
CA GLN A 148 26.76 -6.64 -2.45
C GLN A 148 27.24 -6.59 -3.92
N GLY A 149 26.92 -5.51 -4.64
CA GLY A 149 27.29 -5.33 -6.05
C GLY A 149 26.42 -6.09 -7.07
N ALA A 150 25.40 -6.81 -6.61
CA ALA A 150 24.40 -7.45 -7.47
C ALA A 150 23.07 -6.67 -7.42
N SER A 151 22.47 -6.43 -8.58
CA SER A 151 21.12 -5.85 -8.66
C SER A 151 20.07 -6.95 -8.54
N VAL A 152 19.19 -6.83 -7.55
CA VAL A 152 18.08 -7.74 -7.27
C VAL A 152 16.77 -7.00 -7.53
N SER A 153 15.94 -7.52 -8.42
CA SER A 153 14.60 -6.99 -8.67
C SER A 153 13.56 -7.77 -7.86
N ILE A 154 12.82 -7.06 -7.02
CA ILE A 154 11.72 -7.57 -6.22
C ILE A 154 10.42 -7.18 -6.91
N LYS A 155 9.66 -8.18 -7.39
CA LYS A 155 8.32 -7.95 -7.94
C LYS A 155 7.31 -7.92 -6.82
N MET A 156 6.42 -6.92 -6.85
CA MET A 156 5.26 -6.88 -5.98
C MET A 156 4.16 -7.74 -6.60
N PHE A 157 3.70 -8.74 -5.86
CA PHE A 157 2.57 -9.56 -6.30
C PHE A 157 1.28 -8.72 -6.19
N ALA A 158 0.65 -8.42 -7.32
CA ALA A 158 -0.74 -7.98 -7.33
C ALA A 158 -1.62 -9.21 -7.06
N GLN A 159 -2.45 -9.16 -6.02
CA GLN A 159 -3.59 -10.07 -5.92
C GLN A 159 -4.60 -9.66 -7.00
N ASN A 160 -4.88 -10.59 -7.93
CA ASN A 160 -6.00 -10.48 -8.87
C ASN A 160 -7.34 -10.56 -8.13
#